data_AF-A0A699Z2D3-F1
#
_entry.id   AF-A0A699Z2D3-F1
#
_cell.length_a   1.000
_cell.length_b   1.000
_cell.length_c   1.000
_cell.angle_alpha   90.00
_cell.angle_beta   90.00
_cell.angle_gamma   90.00
#
_symmetry.space_group_name_H-M   'P 1'
#
loop_
_entity.id
_entity.type
_entity.pdbx_description
1 polymer ?
#
loop_
_entity_poly.entity_id
_entity_poly.type
_entity_poly.pdbx_seq_one_letter_code
_entity_poly.pdbx_strand_id
1 'polypeptide(L)' 'MPIARAKVFRLARNFRGRARNVWSIARQRVEKALQHSFRGRKEKKRTFRSLFIARINAGAREHGVRVQMFSD' A
#
# COMPACT_ATOMS: atom_id res chain seq x y z
N MET A 1 -18.33 -10.28 8.45
CA MET A 1 -17.49 -10.49 9.66
C MET A 1 -17.64 -9.28 10.58
N PRO A 2 -18.46 -9.37 11.64
CA PRO A 2 -18.58 -8.27 12.60
C PRO A 2 -17.26 -8.13 13.38
N ILE A 3 -16.55 -7.02 13.16
CA ILE A 3 -15.34 -6.68 13.92
C ILE A 3 -15.77 -6.08 15.25
N ALA A 4 -15.24 -6.58 16.37
CA ALA A 4 -15.53 -6.05 17.69
C ALA A 4 -15.24 -4.53 17.78
N ARG A 5 -16.10 -3.78 18.46
CA ARG A 5 -16.03 -2.30 18.55
C ARG A 5 -14.66 -1.81 19.01
N ALA A 6 -14.12 -2.42 20.06
CA ALA A 6 -12.79 -2.08 20.58
C ALA A 6 -11.68 -2.30 19.54
N LYS A 7 -11.77 -3.36 18.73
CA LYS A 7 -10.78 -3.67 17.68
C LYS A 7 -10.82 -2.64 16.54
N VAL A 8 -11.99 -2.15 16.17
CA VAL A 8 -12.13 -1.06 15.18
C VAL A 8 -11.47 0.22 15.69
N PHE A 9 -11.74 0.63 16.93
CA PHE A 9 -11.11 1.83 17.50
C PHE A 9 -9.59 1.70 17.63
N ARG A 10 -9.09 0.50 17.95
CA ARG A 10 -7.65 0.23 17.93
C ARG A 10 -7.03 0.42 16.54
N LEU A 11 -7.72 -0.02 15.49
CA LEU A 11 -7.28 0.18 14.10
C LEU A 11 -7.43 1.64 13.63
N ALA A 12 -8.44 2.35 14.13
CA ALA A 12 -8.74 3.73 13.77
C ALA A 12 -7.97 4.78 14.59
N ARG A 13 -7.10 4.39 15.55
CA ARG A 13 -6.44 5.31 16.50
C ARG A 13 -5.78 6.52 15.84
N ASN A 14 -5.17 6.31 14.68
CA ASN A 14 -4.44 7.35 13.94
C ASN A 14 -5.24 7.94 12.76
N PHE A 15 -6.54 7.67 12.67
CA PHE A 15 -7.38 8.29 11.64
C PHE A 15 -7.62 9.76 11.96
N ARG A 16 -7.72 10.59 10.92
CA ARG A 16 -7.96 12.04 11.08
C ARG A 16 -9.43 12.33 11.41
N GLY A 17 -9.64 13.31 12.28
CA GLY A 17 -10.96 13.85 12.61
C GLY A 17 -11.92 12.82 13.24
N ARG A 18 -13.21 12.91 12.87
CA ARG A 18 -14.28 12.06 13.44
C ARG A 18 -14.10 10.56 13.17
N ALA A 19 -13.28 10.18 12.19
CA ALA A 19 -13.00 8.79 11.85
C ALA A 19 -12.24 8.01 12.94
N ARG A 20 -11.65 8.70 13.94
CA ARG A 20 -11.00 8.03 15.09
C ARG A 20 -11.95 7.77 16.26
N ASN A 21 -13.01 8.57 16.40
CA ASN A 21 -13.86 8.62 17.61
C ASN A 21 -15.30 8.14 17.37
N VAL A 22 -15.85 8.36 16.16
CA VAL A 22 -17.25 8.07 15.85
C VAL A 22 -17.37 6.69 15.24
N TRP A 23 -18.18 5.81 15.85
CA TRP A 23 -18.32 4.40 15.47
C TRP A 23 -18.68 4.20 13.98
N SER A 24 -19.73 4.88 13.51
CA SER A 24 -20.22 4.74 12.14
C SER A 24 -19.14 5.07 11.09
N ILE A 25 -18.42 6.17 11.31
CA ILE A 25 -17.35 6.62 10.41
C ILE A 25 -16.11 5.72 10.54
N ALA A 26 -15.71 5.38 11.77
CA ALA A 26 -14.55 4.55 12.04
C ALA A 26 -14.67 3.18 11.38
N ARG A 27 -15.83 2.52 11.51
CA ARG A 27 -16.10 1.22 10.90
C ARG A 27 -15.91 1.27 9.38
N GLN A 28 -16.58 2.21 8.71
CA GLN A 28 -16.51 2.35 7.25
C GLN A 28 -15.07 2.62 6.77
N ARG A 29 -14.32 3.46 7.49
CA ARG A 29 -12.94 3.80 7.16
C ARG A 29 -12.00 2.62 7.39
N VAL A 30 -12.17 1.87 8.48
CA VAL A 30 -11.36 0.68 8.79
C VAL A 30 -11.59 -0.41 7.75
N GLU A 31 -12.84 -0.67 7.36
CA GLU A 31 -13.17 -1.65 6.31
C GLU A 31 -12.45 -1.32 4.99
N LYS A 32 -12.52 -0.06 4.53
CA LYS A 32 -11.80 0.39 3.34
C LYS A 32 -10.28 0.31 3.51
N ALA A 33 -9.74 0.71 4.66
CA ALA A 33 -8.31 0.64 4.93
C ALA A 33 -7.77 -0.79 4.89
N LEU A 34 -8.54 -1.77 5.38
CA LEU A 34 -8.18 -3.19 5.31
C LEU A 34 -8.17 -3.72 3.87
N GLN A 35 -9.15 -3.33 3.05
CA GLN A 35 -9.17 -3.66 1.62
C GLN A 35 -7.94 -3.07 0.89
N HIS A 36 -7.63 -1.80 1.16
CA HIS A 36 -6.43 -1.15 0.60
C HIS A 36 -5.14 -1.82 1.09
N SER A 37 -5.06 -2.23 2.35
CA SER A 37 -3.89 -2.96 2.88
C SER A 37 -3.70 -4.30 2.16
N PHE A 38 -4.78 -5.05 1.94
CA PHE A 38 -4.71 -6.31 1.20
C PHE A 38 -4.19 -6.11 -0.23
N ARG A 39 -4.77 -5.15 -0.96
CA ARG A 39 -4.34 -4.80 -2.32
C ARG A 39 -2.90 -4.26 -2.35
N GLY A 40 -2.58 -3.34 -1.44
CA GLY A 40 -1.27 -2.70 -1.34
C GLY A 40 -0.13 -3.67 -1.07
N ARG A 41 -0.36 -4.78 -0.33
CA ARG A 41 0.65 -5.84 -0.16
C ARG A 41 1.03 -6.53 -1.48
N LYS A 42 0.08 -6.68 -2.42
CA LYS A 42 0.35 -7.24 -3.75
C LYS A 42 1.03 -6.21 -4.65
N GLU A 43 0.57 -4.96 -4.63
CA GLU A 43 1.14 -3.86 -5.41
C GLU A 43 2.58 -3.54 -4.99
N LYS A 44 2.89 -3.57 -3.68
CA LYS A 44 4.23 -3.34 -3.13
C LYS A 44 5.29 -4.15 -3.88
N LYS A 45 5.06 -5.45 -4.10
CA LYS A 45 6.00 -6.33 -4.82
C LYS A 45 6.28 -5.84 -6.26
N ARG A 46 5.25 -5.36 -6.96
CA ARG A 46 5.36 -4.83 -8.32
C ARG A 46 6.11 -3.49 -8.35
N THR A 47 5.77 -2.59 -7.43
CA THR A 47 6.45 -1.28 -7.31
C THR A 47 7.93 -1.43 -7.01
N PHE A 48 8.32 -2.35 -6.11
CA PHE A 48 9.74 -2.61 -5.83
C PHE A 48 10.48 -3.21 -7.03
N ARG A 49 9.85 -4.13 -7.77
CA ARG A 49 10.44 -4.66 -9.01
C ARG A 49 10.66 -3.56 -10.05
N SER A 50 9.66 -2.71 -10.27
CA SER A 50 9.78 -1.58 -11.20
C SER A 50 10.89 -0.60 -10.77
N LEU A 51 10.96 -0.27 -9.47
CA LEU A 51 12.03 0.57 -8.93
C LEU A 51 13.42 -0.06 -9.10
N PHE A 52 13.53 -1.37 -8.91
CA PHE A 52 14.78 -2.09 -9.08
C PHE A 52 15.26 -2.06 -10.53
N ILE A 53 14.36 -2.32 -11.48
CA ILE A 53 14.65 -2.21 -12.91
C ILE A 53 15.05 -0.78 -13.27
N ALA A 54 14.34 0.24 -12.77
CA ALA A 54 14.68 1.63 -13.01
C ALA A 54 16.10 2.00 -12.53
N ARG A 55 16.50 1.50 -11.35
CA ARG A 55 17.85 1.70 -10.79
C ARG A 55 18.92 1.02 -11.64
N ILE A 56 18.71 -0.22 -12.05
CA ILE A 56 19.64 -0.94 -12.94
C ILE A 56 19.77 -0.23 -14.28
N ASN A 57 18.64 0.17 -14.87
CA ASN A 57 18.62 0.83 -16.17
C ASN A 57 19.34 2.19 -16.13
N ALA A 58 19.26 2.91 -15.01
CA ALA A 58 20.01 4.15 -14.81
C ALA A 58 21.53 3.89 -14.84
N GLY A 59 22.03 2.93 -14.05
CA GLY A 59 23.45 2.57 -14.03
C GLY A 59 23.94 1.99 -15.37
N ALA A 60 23.16 1.13 -16.02
CA ALA A 60 23.54 0.55 -17.30
C ALA A 60 23.67 1.60 -18.42
N ARG A 61 22.81 2.63 -18.40
CA ARG A 61 22.87 3.76 -19.35
C ARG A 61 24.16 4.56 -19.23
N GLU A 62 24.70 4.74 -18.02
CA GLU A 62 26.00 5.40 -17.82
C GLU A 62 27.15 4.65 -18.51
N HIS A 63 27.02 3.33 -18.65
CA HIS A 63 28.00 2.47 -19.31
C HIS A 63 27.65 2.14 -20.77
N GLY A 64 26.68 2.83 -21.38
CA GLY A 64 26.28 2.62 -22.78
C GLY A 64 25.52 1.32 -23.06
N VAL A 65 25.16 0.55 -22.03
CA VAL A 65 24.43 -0.72 -22.15
C VAL A 65 22.94 -0.48 -21.90
N ARG A 66 22.07 -0.88 -22.83
CA ARG A 66 20.62 -0.85 -22.63
C ARG A 66 20.14 -2.18 -22.07
N VAL A 67 19.71 -2.18 -20.82
CA VAL A 67 19.03 -3.35 -20.23
C VAL A 67 17.61 -3.42 -20.78
N GLN A 68 17.43 -4.19 -21.83
CA GLN A 68 16.13 -4.60 -22.37
C GLN A 68 15.71 -5.91 -21.71
N MET A 69 15.58 -5.89 -20.39
CA MET A 69 15.26 -7.10 -19.63
C MET A 69 13.89 -6.91 -18.98
N PHE A 70 12.93 -7.74 -19.43
CA PHE A 70 11.55 -7.91 -18.95
C PHE A 70 10.53 -6.86 -19.39
N SER A 71 10.13 -6.95 -20.66
CA SER A 71 8.82 -6.51 -21.15
C SER A 71 7.93 -7.74 -21.34
N ASP A 72 7.43 -8.30 -20.23
CA ASP A 72 6.29 -9.21 -20.17
C ASP A 72 5.38 -8.75 -19.01
#